data_AF-A0AAN8NYM7-F1
#
_entry.id   AF-A0AAN8NYM7-F1
#
_cell.length_a   1.000
_cell.length_b   1.000
_cell.length_c   1.000
_cell.angle_alpha   90.00
_cell.angle_beta   90.00
_cell.angle_gamma   90.00
#
_symmetry.space_group_name_H-M   'P 1'
#
loop_
_entity.id
_entity.type
_entity.pdbx_description
1 polymer ?
#
loop_
_entity_poly.entity_id
_entity_poly.type
_entity_poly.pdbx_seq_one_letter_code
_entity_poly.pdbx_strand_id
1 'polypeptide(L)'
;MVVCVAVIGKDNSPQFIWVGEPEMELQFHYKVHTSLDVVEEKLSNVGTNEIRKLYLGLLHSTEEHKIFGYATNTKIKFIIIIRTSNVTLRDNDVHTMFRKLHSSYVDVVSNPFHIPGDPLISK
;
A
#
# COMPACT_ATOMS: atom_id res chain seq x y z
N MET A 1 10.67 11.11 -2.48
CA MET A 1 9.44 11.68 -1.86
C MET A 1 8.26 10.77 -2.20
N VAL A 2 7.26 10.62 -1.32
CA VAL A 2 6.08 9.78 -1.58
C VAL A 2 5.24 10.44 -2.68
N VAL A 3 4.87 9.67 -3.71
CA VAL A 3 4.12 10.17 -4.88
C VAL A 3 2.73 9.55 -4.99
N CYS A 4 2.53 8.34 -4.45
CA CYS A 4 1.22 7.70 -4.42
C CYS A 4 1.09 6.80 -3.19
N VAL A 5 -0.11 6.78 -2.61
CA VAL A 5 -0.51 5.90 -1.52
C VAL A 5 -1.83 5.25 -1.89
N ALA A 6 -1.91 3.93 -1.82
CA ALA A 6 -3.11 3.19 -2.15
C ALA A 6 -3.49 2.21 -1.02
N VAL A 7 -4.79 2.11 -0.78
CA VAL A 7 -5.43 1.09 0.07
C VAL A 7 -6.34 0.27 -0.82
N ILE A 8 -6.01 -1.02 -0.92
CA ILE A 8 -6.72 -1.98 -1.74
C ILE A 8 -7.41 -2.99 -0.83
N GLY A 9 -8.69 -3.21 -1.08
CA GLY A 9 -9.52 -4.17 -0.35
C GLY A 9 -9.09 -5.61 -0.58
N LYS A 10 -9.66 -6.50 0.23
CA LYS A 10 -9.43 -7.95 0.16
C LYS A 10 -9.72 -8.54 -1.23
N ASP A 11 -10.69 -7.97 -1.95
CA ASP A 11 -11.17 -8.44 -3.26
C ASP A 11 -10.50 -7.69 -4.42
N ASN A 12 -9.31 -7.09 -4.19
CA ASN A 12 -8.60 -6.26 -5.15
C ASN A 12 -9.36 -4.99 -5.60
N SER A 13 -10.37 -4.57 -4.84
CA SER A 13 -11.08 -3.32 -5.07
C SER A 13 -10.27 -2.12 -4.54
N PRO A 14 -10.04 -1.07 -5.34
CA PRO A 14 -9.37 0.13 -4.85
C PRO A 14 -10.31 0.89 -3.89
N GLN A 15 -9.98 0.90 -2.60
CA GLN A 15 -10.75 1.63 -1.59
C GLN A 15 -10.27 3.09 -1.48
N PHE A 16 -8.98 3.32 -1.68
CA PHE A 16 -8.40 4.66 -1.66
C PHE A 16 -7.15 4.67 -2.53
N ILE A 17 -7.02 5.68 -3.38
CA ILE A 17 -5.78 5.96 -4.09
C ILE A 17 -5.59 7.47 -4.02
N TRP A 18 -4.48 7.88 -3.43
CA TRP A 18 -4.04 9.26 -3.43
C TRP A 18 -2.79 9.37 -4.30
N VAL A 19 -2.80 10.36 -5.18
CA VAL A 19 -1.70 10.66 -6.09
C VAL A 19 -1.31 12.12 -5.88
N GLY A 20 -0.03 12.38 -5.66
CA GLY A 20 0.47 13.74 -5.41
C GLY A 20 0.37 14.66 -6.63
N GLU A 21 0.42 14.09 -7.84
CA GLU A 21 0.32 14.80 -9.12
C GLU A 21 -0.88 14.24 -9.91
N PRO A 22 -2.02 14.97 -9.99
CA PRO A 22 -3.25 14.49 -10.61
C PRO A 22 -3.08 14.08 -12.09
N GLU A 23 -2.18 14.74 -12.81
CA GLU A 23 -1.88 14.43 -14.23
C GLU A 23 -1.35 13.00 -14.43
N MET A 24 -0.75 12.41 -13.39
CA MET A 24 -0.20 11.05 -13.40
C MET A 24 -1.12 10.01 -12.75
N GLU A 25 -2.36 10.37 -12.40
CA GLU A 25 -3.30 9.50 -11.68
C GLU A 25 -3.42 8.13 -12.36
N LEU A 26 -3.75 8.12 -13.66
CA LEU A 26 -3.89 6.90 -14.45
C LEU A 26 -2.61 6.03 -14.44
N GLN A 27 -1.44 6.66 -14.54
CA GLN A 27 -0.17 5.94 -14.53
C GLN A 27 0.07 5.24 -13.18
N PHE A 28 -0.23 5.91 -12.08
CA PHE A 28 -0.07 5.33 -10.74
C PHE A 28 -1.12 4.26 -10.45
N HIS A 29 -2.35 4.40 -10.96
CA HIS A 29 -3.35 3.33 -10.89
C HIS A 29 -2.81 2.04 -11.54
N TYR A 30 -2.24 2.13 -12.74
CA TYR A 30 -1.62 0.96 -13.39
C TYR A 30 -0.49 0.36 -12.55
N LYS A 31 0.42 1.20 -12.02
CA LYS A 31 1.53 0.74 -11.17
C LYS A 31 1.04 0.04 -9.89
N VAL A 32 -0.01 0.55 -9.27
CA VAL A 32 -0.64 -0.05 -8.09
C VAL A 32 -1.25 -1.41 -8.46
N HIS A 33 -2.02 -1.48 -9.53
CA HIS A 33 -2.67 -2.73 -9.95
C HIS A 33 -1.68 -3.82 -10.37
N THR A 34 -0.63 -3.51 -11.12
CA THR A 34 0.39 -4.50 -11.50
C THR A 34 1.20 -5.00 -10.30
N SER A 35 1.31 -4.20 -9.24
CA SER A 35 2.00 -4.63 -8.02
C SER A 35 1.19 -5.65 -7.18
N LEU A 36 -0.12 -5.79 -7.45
CA LEU A 36 -0.97 -6.74 -6.72
C LEU A 36 -0.58 -8.20 -6.98
N ASP A 37 -0.14 -8.52 -8.20
CA ASP A 37 0.31 -9.88 -8.54
C ASP A 37 1.49 -10.31 -7.65
N VAL A 38 2.45 -9.41 -7.45
CA VAL A 38 3.62 -9.64 -6.57
C VAL A 38 3.20 -9.74 -5.10
N VAL A 39 2.21 -8.95 -4.67
CA VAL A 39 1.65 -9.05 -3.32
C VAL A 39 1.02 -10.41 -3.10
N GLU A 40 0.25 -10.92 -4.06
CA GLU A 40 -0.42 -12.22 -3.96
C GLU A 40 0.58 -13.37 -3.93
N GLU A 41 1.60 -13.35 -4.79
CA GLU A 41 2.69 -14.32 -4.77
C GLU A 41 3.41 -14.35 -3.42
N LYS A 42 3.73 -13.18 -2.86
CA LYS A 42 4.35 -13.09 -1.53
C LYS A 42 3.42 -13.60 -0.44
N LEU A 43 2.11 -13.36 -0.53
CA LEU A 43 1.13 -13.83 0.45
C LEU A 43 0.91 -15.35 0.37
N SER A 44 1.00 -15.96 -0.81
CA SER A 44 0.88 -17.41 -0.99
C SER A 44 2.14 -18.17 -0.56
N ASN A 45 3.33 -17.57 -0.71
CA ASN A 45 4.61 -18.20 -0.39
C ASN A 45 4.96 -18.20 1.11
N VAL A 46 4.16 -17.55 1.98
CA VAL A 46 4.33 -17.61 3.44
C VAL A 46 3.83 -18.97 3.94
N GLY A 47 4.60 -20.02 3.65
CA GLY A 47 4.44 -21.35 4.22
C GLY A 47 4.86 -21.37 5.68
N THR A 48 3.90 -21.74 6.55
CA THR A 48 4.00 -22.37 7.88
C THR A 48 4.99 -21.94 8.97
N ASN A 49 6.06 -21.18 8.74
CA ASN A 49 7.09 -20.95 9.78
C ASN A 49 7.62 -19.51 9.93
N GLU A 50 7.25 -18.58 9.06
CA GLU A 50 7.52 -17.15 9.30
C GLU A 50 6.26 -16.50 9.89
N ILE A 51 6.39 -15.89 11.07
CA ILE A 51 5.43 -14.90 11.59
C ILE A 51 5.05 -14.01 10.41
N ARG A 52 3.77 -13.97 10.02
CA ARG A 52 3.28 -13.15 8.90
C ARG A 52 3.75 -11.70 9.10
N LYS A 53 4.87 -11.35 8.48
CA LYS A 53 5.36 -9.97 8.49
C LYS A 53 4.38 -9.19 7.64
N LEU A 54 3.63 -8.30 8.30
CA LEU A 54 2.65 -7.44 7.63
C LEU A 54 3.33 -6.58 6.57
N TYR A 55 4.60 -6.24 6.76
CA TYR A 55 5.42 -5.58 5.76
C TYR A 55 5.98 -6.58 4.75
N LEU A 56 5.66 -6.38 3.47
CA LEU A 56 6.10 -7.22 2.35
C LEU A 56 7.41 -6.72 1.71
N GLY A 57 7.92 -5.58 2.15
CA GLY A 57 9.13 -4.98 1.60
C GLY A 57 8.92 -4.30 0.26
N LEU A 58 10.02 -4.16 -0.48
CA LEU A 58 10.03 -3.72 -1.87
C LEU A 58 9.32 -4.77 -2.74
N LEU A 59 8.31 -4.34 -3.49
CA LEU A 59 7.57 -5.16 -4.46
C LEU A 59 8.20 -5.03 -5.85
N HIS A 60 8.45 -3.78 -6.25
CA HIS A 60 8.99 -3.46 -7.56
C HIS A 60 9.81 -2.18 -7.49
N SER A 61 10.87 -2.10 -8.30
CA SER A 61 11.72 -0.92 -8.42
C SER A 61 11.93 -0.60 -9.90
N THR A 62 11.59 0.61 -10.29
CA THR A 62 11.94 1.21 -11.57
C THR A 62 13.01 2.28 -11.36
N GLU A 63 13.52 2.84 -12.45
CA GLU A 63 14.49 3.94 -12.42
C GLU A 63 13.94 5.15 -11.65
N GLU A 64 12.65 5.45 -11.83
CA GLU A 64 12.01 6.62 -11.25
C GLU A 64 11.27 6.35 -9.94
N HIS A 65 10.87 5.10 -9.67
CA HIS A 65 9.93 4.79 -8.58
C HIS A 65 10.27 3.49 -7.85
N LYS A 66 10.11 3.49 -6.53
CA LYS A 66 10.13 2.30 -5.68
C LYS A 66 8.74 2.05 -5.12
N ILE A 67 8.26 0.83 -5.26
CA ILE A 67 6.92 0.40 -4.82
C ILE A 67 7.09 -0.54 -3.64
N PHE A 68 6.55 -0.15 -2.49
CA PHE A 68 6.57 -0.94 -1.27
C PHE A 68 5.17 -1.48 -0.95
N GLY A 69 5.14 -2.65 -0.33
CA GLY A 69 3.90 -3.35 0.02
C GLY A 69 3.77 -3.65 1.50
N TYR A 70 2.53 -3.60 1.98
CA TYR A 70 2.15 -4.05 3.31
C TYR A 70 0.78 -4.72 3.23
N ALA A 71 0.62 -5.88 3.84
CA ALA A 71 -0.64 -6.60 3.91
C ALA A 71 -1.02 -6.84 5.37
N THR A 72 -2.23 -6.41 5.72
CA THR A 72 -2.83 -6.65 7.03
C THR A 72 -3.26 -8.11 7.19
N ASN A 73 -3.51 -8.53 8.42
CA ASN A 73 -4.10 -9.85 8.72
C ASN A 73 -5.51 -10.03 8.13
N THR A 74 -6.25 -8.93 7.89
CA THR A 74 -7.57 -8.91 7.24
C THR A 74 -7.48 -8.90 5.70
N LYS A 75 -6.28 -9.08 5.14
CA LYS A 75 -5.99 -9.09 3.69
C LYS A 75 -6.21 -7.75 2.98
N ILE A 76 -6.30 -6.64 3.73
CA ILE A 76 -6.21 -5.29 3.16
C ILE A 76 -4.75 -5.03 2.79
N LYS A 77 -4.53 -4.51 1.59
CA LYS A 77 -3.21 -4.31 0.98
C LYS A 77 -2.95 -2.81 0.91
N PHE A 78 -1.84 -2.36 1.50
CA PHE A 78 -1.36 -0.99 1.38
C PHE A 78 -0.16 -0.96 0.44
N ILE A 79 -0.18 -0.02 -0.49
CA ILE A 79 0.89 0.21 -1.45
C ILE A 79 1.34 1.65 -1.31
N ILE A 80 2.65 1.86 -1.16
CA ILE A 80 3.27 3.19 -1.13
C ILE A 80 4.29 3.25 -2.25
N ILE A 81 4.13 4.25 -3.13
CA ILE A 81 5.05 4.51 -4.23
C ILE A 81 5.87 5.76 -3.89
N ILE A 82 7.18 5.61 -3.98
CA ILE A 82 8.14 6.66 -3.64
C ILE A 82 8.99 6.94 -4.87
N ARG A 83 9.14 8.23 -5.22
CA ARG A 83 10.07 8.64 -6.27
C ARG A 83 11.50 8.30 -5.85
N THR A 84 12.21 7.58 -6.70
CA THR A 84 13.64 7.30 -6.60
C THR A 84 14.38 8.62 -6.78
N SER A 85 14.75 9.24 -5.65
CA SER A 85 15.64 10.40 -5.60
C SER A 85 16.99 9.97 -5.02
N ASN A 86 18.02 10.83 -5.12
CA ASN A 86 19.36 10.60 -4.53
C ASN A 86 19.39 10.53 -2.99
N VAL A 87 18.21 10.49 -2.34
CA VAL A 87 18.06 10.34 -0.90
C VAL A 87 17.88 8.86 -0.58
N THR A 88 18.81 8.32 0.21
CA THR A 88 18.74 6.94 0.71
C THR A 88 17.60 6.82 1.72
N LEU A 89 16.46 6.30 1.27
CA LEU A 89 15.33 6.01 2.14
C LEU A 89 15.63 4.76 2.97
N ARG A 90 15.60 4.86 4.30
CA ARG A 90 15.88 3.72 5.18
C ARG A 90 14.61 2.90 5.36
N ASP A 91 14.77 1.59 5.50
CA ASP A 91 13.66 0.65 5.65
C ASP A 91 12.81 0.93 6.91
N ASN A 92 13.43 1.45 7.98
CA ASN A 92 12.72 1.91 9.19
C ASN A 92 11.75 3.08 8.92
N ASP A 93 12.11 3.98 7.99
CA ASP A 93 11.27 5.12 7.65
C ASP A 93 10.01 4.62 6.92
N VAL A 94 10.16 3.64 6.01
CA VAL A 94 9.05 2.97 5.30
C VAL A 94 8.15 2.22 6.28
N HIS A 95 8.73 1.46 7.21
CA HIS A 95 7.97 0.79 8.26
C HIS A 95 7.11 1.77 9.07
N THR A 96 7.68 2.94 9.40
CA THR A 96 6.96 3.97 10.15
C THR A 96 5.80 4.56 9.34
N MET A 97 5.99 4.77 8.04
CA MET A 97 4.91 5.21 7.13
C MET A 97 3.77 4.20 7.10
N PHE A 98 4.06 2.90 6.94
CA PHE A 98 3.02 1.87 6.93
C PHE A 98 2.30 1.73 8.27
N ARG A 99 3.00 1.85 9.40
CA ARG A 99 2.36 1.84 10.73
C ARG A 99 1.39 3.01 10.90
N LYS A 100 1.78 4.21 10.46
CA LYS A 100 0.89 5.38 10.48
C LYS A 100 -0.32 5.19 9.58
N LEU A 101 -0.11 4.71 8.34
CA LEU A 101 -1.20 4.43 7.40
C LEU A 101 -2.16 3.38 7.94
N HIS A 102 -1.64 2.30 8.54
CA HIS A 102 -2.46 1.27 9.16
C HIS A 102 -3.27 1.83 10.33
N SER A 103 -2.67 2.65 11.19
CA SER A 103 -3.39 3.27 12.31
C SER A 103 -4.53 4.17 11.81
N SER A 104 -4.27 5.02 10.80
CA SER A 104 -5.31 5.85 10.19
C SER A 104 -6.40 5.04 9.49
N TYR A 105 -6.05 3.92 8.84
CA TYR A 105 -7.04 3.00 8.28
C TYR A 105 -7.93 2.40 9.38
N VAL A 106 -7.34 1.96 10.49
CA VAL A 106 -8.07 1.42 11.65
C VAL A 106 -9.04 2.47 12.22
N ASP A 107 -8.61 3.73 12.34
CA ASP A 107 -9.46 4.82 12.83
C ASP A 107 -10.69 5.03 11.92
N VAL A 108 -10.49 5.00 10.60
CA VAL A 108 -11.59 5.15 9.63
C VAL A 108 -12.56 3.98 9.67
N VAL A 109 -12.07 2.74 9.70
CA VAL A 109 -12.96 1.56 9.72
C VAL A 109 -13.62 1.33 11.08
N SER A 110 -13.07 1.90 12.15
CA SER A 110 -13.68 1.88 13.49
C SER A 110 -14.82 2.90 13.64
N ASN A 111 -15.04 3.76 12.63
CA ASN A 111 -16.19 4.66 12.61
C ASN A 111 -17.49 3.85 12.41
N PRO A 112 -18.50 3.94 13.31
CA PRO A 112 -19.74 3.18 13.20
C PRO A 112 -20.58 3.52 11.95
N PHE A 113 -20.30 4.64 11.30
CA PHE A 113 -20.96 5.05 10.05
C PHE A 113 -20.17 4.64 8.79
N HIS A 114 -18.99 4.03 8.95
CA HIS A 114 -18.25 3.51 7.81
C HIS A 114 -18.88 2.20 7.33
N ILE A 115 -19.22 2.15 6.04
CA ILE A 115 -19.75 0.95 5.39
C ILE A 115 -18.56 0.17 4.82
N PRO A 116 -18.33 -1.09 5.26
CA PRO A 116 -17.23 -1.89 4.74
C PRO A 116 -17.35 -2.11 3.23
N GLY A 117 -16.31 -1.75 2.50
CA GLY A 117 -16.24 -1.92 1.04
C GLY A 117 -16.46 -0.63 0.25
N ASP A 118 -17.03 0.40 0.87
CA ASP A 118 -17.13 1.71 0.25
C ASP A 118 -15.75 2.38 0.11
N PRO A 119 -15.56 3.23 -0.91
CA PRO A 119 -14.36 4.04 -1.03
C PRO A 119 -14.11 4.86 0.25
N LEU A 120 -12.87 4.87 0.74
CA LEU A 120 -12.50 5.70 1.88
C LEU A 120 -12.42 7.14 1.41
N ILE A 121 -13.27 7.99 1.97
CA ILE A 121 -13.25 9.42 1.69
C ILE A 121 -12.46 10.09 2.81
N SER A 122 -11.28 10.61 2.49
CA SER A 122 -10.55 11.54 3.36
C SER A 122 -10.91 12.96 2.95
N LYS A 123 -11.43 13.77 3.88
CA LYS A 123 -11.54 15.23 3.69
C LYS A 123 -10.19 15.90 3.84
#